data_AF-A0A848FY25-F1
#
_entry.id   AF-A0A848FY25-F1
#
_cell.length_a   1.000
_cell.length_b   1.000
_cell.length_c   1.000
_cell.angle_alpha   90.00
_cell.angle_beta   90.00
_cell.angle_gamma   90.00
#
_symmetry.space_group_name_H-M   'P 1'
#
loop_
_entity.id
_entity.type
_entity.pdbx_description
1 polymer ?
#
loop_
_entity_poly.entity_id
_entity_poly.type
_entity_poly.pdbx_seq_one_letter_code
_entity_poly.pdbx_strand_id
1 'polypeptide(L)'
;MSTQKVMLGTLTGVLAGVAIGLLVAPASGSETRQKLADSAASLRKRWNRMMGHTADELDELKEVFEQEISGLKDDVRERVLQLINATKASGNSIKEQASTL
;
A
#
# COMPACT_ATOMS: atom_id res chain seq x y z
N MET A 1 -20.58 2.76 -12.01
CA MET A 1 -19.51 2.78 -13.03
C MET A 1 -18.64 1.53 -12.84
N SER A 2 -18.28 0.86 -13.94
CA SER A 2 -17.69 -0.48 -13.88
C SER A 2 -16.29 -0.48 -13.24
N THR A 3 -16.15 -1.14 -12.08
CA THR A 3 -14.89 -1.36 -11.33
C THR A 3 -13.74 -1.80 -12.24
N GLN A 4 -14.05 -2.50 -13.34
CA GLN A 4 -13.09 -2.92 -14.35
C GLN A 4 -12.31 -1.76 -15.00
N LYS A 5 -12.96 -0.60 -15.24
CA LYS A 5 -12.28 0.58 -15.80
C LYS A 5 -11.34 1.24 -14.81
N VAL A 6 -11.73 1.28 -13.53
CA VAL A 6 -10.89 1.80 -12.46
C VAL A 6 -9.66 0.91 -12.29
N MET A 7 -9.86 -0.41 -12.21
CA MET A 7 -8.77 -1.39 -12.06
C MET A 7 -7.78 -1.31 -13.23
N LEU A 8 -8.29 -1.25 -14.46
CA LEU A 8 -7.47 -1.12 -15.68
C LEU A 8 -6.70 0.21 -15.71
N GLY A 9 -7.34 1.31 -15.28
CA GLY A 9 -6.71 2.62 -15.16
C GLY A 9 -5.57 2.61 -14.14
N THR A 10 -5.78 2.04 -12.95
CA THR A 10 -4.72 1.89 -11.94
C THR A 10 -3.57 1.03 -12.42
N LEU A 11 -3.85 -0.12 -13.06
CA LEU A 11 -2.79 -1.01 -13.53
C LEU A 11 -1.94 -0.33 -14.61
N THR A 12 -2.60 0.35 -15.55
CA THR A 12 -1.91 1.10 -16.61
C THR A 12 -1.11 2.27 -16.04
N GLY A 13 -1.65 2.99 -15.05
CA GLY A 13 -0.95 4.08 -14.37
C GLY A 13 0.28 3.61 -13.59
N VAL A 14 0.19 2.49 -12.88
CA VAL A 14 1.34 1.90 -12.17
C VAL A 14 2.42 1.45 -13.16
N LEU A 15 2.05 0.74 -14.22
CA LEU A 15 3.02 0.29 -15.24
C LEU A 15 3.70 1.47 -15.93
N ALA A 16 2.93 2.50 -16.32
CA ALA A 16 3.47 3.71 -16.91
C ALA A 16 4.39 4.46 -15.94
N GLY A 17 3.99 4.59 -14.67
CA GLY A 17 4.79 5.25 -13.63
C GLY A 17 6.11 4.52 -13.35
N VAL A 18 6.07 3.20 -13.25
CA VAL A 18 7.28 2.37 -13.08
C VAL A 18 8.17 2.44 -14.30
N ALA A 19 7.62 2.37 -15.51
CA ALA A 19 8.39 2.48 -16.74
C ALA A 19 9.10 3.84 -16.84
N ILE A 20 8.38 4.94 -16.56
CA ILE A 20 8.96 6.28 -16.53
C ILE A 20 10.04 6.38 -15.44
N GLY A 21 9.75 5.92 -14.21
CA GLY A 21 10.71 5.96 -13.10
C GLY A 21 11.97 5.13 -13.38
N LEU A 22 11.83 3.98 -14.03
CA LEU A 22 12.94 3.10 -14.39
C LEU A 22 13.76 3.66 -15.57
N LEU A 23 13.12 4.32 -16.53
CA LEU A 23 13.82 4.98 -17.64
C LEU A 23 14.57 6.24 -17.20
N VAL A 24 14.05 6.95 -16.20
CA VAL A 24 14.67 8.17 -15.65
C VAL A 24 15.82 7.85 -14.70
N ALA A 25 15.82 6.69 -14.02
CA ALA A 25 16.88 6.30 -13.10
C ALA A 25 17.95 5.42 -13.79
N PRO A 26 19.19 5.92 -14.00
CA PRO A 26 20.28 5.08 -14.52
C PRO A 26 20.81 4.16 -13.41
N ALA A 27 20.62 2.84 -13.56
CA ALA A 27 21.18 1.83 -12.67
C ALA A 27 21.84 0.69 -13.46
N SER A 28 23.04 0.29 -13.05
CA SER A 28 23.76 -0.83 -13.68
C SER A 28 23.20 -2.18 -13.22
N GLY A 29 23.18 -3.20 -14.09
CA GLY A 29 22.52 -4.48 -13.80
C GLY A 29 23.10 -5.29 -12.63
N SER A 30 24.37 -5.08 -12.27
CA SER A 30 24.99 -5.64 -11.05
C SER A 30 24.47 -4.94 -9.79
N GLU A 31 24.40 -3.61 -9.85
CA GLU A 31 23.92 -2.76 -8.77
C GLU A 31 22.41 -2.96 -8.54
N THR A 32 21.62 -3.20 -9.59
CA THR A 32 20.19 -3.52 -9.47
C THR A 32 19.95 -4.83 -8.72
N ARG A 33 20.77 -5.87 -8.96
CA ARG A 33 20.64 -7.14 -8.22
C ARG A 33 21.02 -6.99 -6.75
N GLN A 34 22.11 -6.27 -6.47
CA GLN A 34 22.54 -6.00 -5.10
C GLN A 34 21.52 -5.14 -4.35
N LYS A 35 21.07 -4.04 -4.97
CA LYS A 35 20.01 -3.18 -4.42
C LYS A 35 18.70 -3.94 -4.24
N LEU A 36 18.35 -4.88 -5.12
CA LEU A 36 17.13 -5.68 -4.95
C LEU A 36 17.26 -6.66 -3.78
N ALA A 37 18.41 -7.30 -3.60
CA ALA A 37 18.66 -8.19 -2.47
C ALA A 37 18.62 -7.40 -1.14
N ASP A 38 19.31 -6.26 -1.08
CA ASP A 38 19.35 -5.39 0.09
C ASP A 38 17.97 -4.75 0.38
N SER A 39 17.27 -4.34 -0.68
CA SER A 39 15.91 -3.80 -0.58
C SER A 39 14.93 -4.87 -0.14
N ALA A 40 15.02 -6.11 -0.63
CA ALA A 40 14.13 -7.20 -0.21
C ALA A 40 14.32 -7.55 1.28
N ALA A 41 15.57 -7.65 1.74
CA ALA A 41 15.88 -7.90 3.13
C ALA A 41 15.39 -6.75 4.05
N SER A 42 15.63 -5.50 3.65
CA SER A 42 15.20 -4.32 4.40
C SER A 42 13.68 -4.11 4.35
N LEU A 43 13.02 -4.39 3.22
CA LEU A 43 11.57 -4.39 3.06
C LEU A 43 10.92 -5.42 3.97
N ARG A 44 11.45 -6.64 4.02
CA ARG A 44 10.93 -7.68 4.92
C ARG A 44 11.02 -7.26 6.39
N LYS A 45 12.15 -6.65 6.79
CA LYS A 45 12.35 -6.12 8.15
C LYS A 45 11.48 -4.88 8.44
N ARG A 46 11.21 -4.03 7.44
CA ARG A 46 10.32 -2.87 7.56
C ARG A 46 8.87 -3.29 7.59
N TRP A 47 8.46 -4.25 6.77
CA TRP A 47 7.13 -4.82 6.72
C TRP A 47 6.71 -5.42 8.06
N ASN A 48 7.58 -6.26 8.65
CA ASN A 48 7.30 -6.81 9.98
C ASN A 48 7.14 -5.73 11.07
N ARG A 49 7.91 -4.64 11.00
CA ARG A 49 7.79 -3.52 11.96
C ARG A 49 6.56 -2.66 11.68
N MET A 50 6.30 -2.37 10.41
CA MET A 50 5.17 -1.57 9.96
C MET A 50 3.88 -2.26 10.34
N MET A 51 3.72 -3.56 10.07
CA MET A 51 2.53 -4.32 10.46
C MET A 51 2.20 -4.24 11.96
N GLY A 52 3.20 -4.02 12.84
CA GLY A 52 2.98 -3.78 14.26
C GLY A 52 2.35 -2.42 14.60
N HIS A 53 2.63 -1.38 13.80
CA HIS A 53 2.19 0.01 13.99
C HIS A 53 1.05 0.43 13.05
N THR A 54 0.87 -0.27 11.93
CA THR A 54 -0.10 0.12 10.87
C THR A 54 -1.53 0.06 11.37
N ALA A 55 -1.84 -0.85 12.32
CA ALA A 55 -3.19 -1.00 12.82
C ALA A 55 -3.72 0.29 13.51
N ASP A 56 -2.84 1.01 14.21
CA ASP A 56 -3.21 2.22 14.95
C ASP A 56 -3.24 3.44 14.02
N GLU A 57 -2.29 3.57 13.09
CA GLU A 57 -2.27 4.65 12.10
C GLU A 57 -3.44 4.57 11.10
N LEU A 58 -3.94 3.36 10.81
CA LEU A 58 -5.10 3.16 9.93
C LEU A 58 -6.41 3.68 10.55
N ASP A 59 -6.53 3.66 11.87
CA ASP A 59 -7.70 4.23 12.57
C ASP A 59 -7.69 5.75 12.50
N GLU A 60 -6.53 6.37 12.70
CA GLU A 60 -6.37 7.82 12.58
C GLU A 60 -6.57 8.29 11.13
N LEU A 61 -6.05 7.53 10.16
CA LEU A 61 -6.30 7.78 8.74
C LEU A 61 -7.77 7.70 8.39
N LYS A 62 -8.49 6.72 8.94
CA LYS A 62 -9.93 6.57 8.71
C LYS A 62 -10.69 7.79 9.19
N GLU A 63 -10.37 8.29 10.37
CA GLU A 63 -11.05 9.43 11.00
C GLU A 63 -10.82 10.73 10.21
N VAL A 64 -9.57 11.00 9.82
CA VAL A 64 -9.22 12.15 8.95
C VAL A 64 -9.89 12.02 7.58
N PHE A 65 -9.90 10.82 7.01
CA PHE A 65 -10.51 10.55 5.70
C PHE A 65 -12.04 10.69 5.75
N GLU A 66 -12.70 10.36 6.85
CA GLU A 66 -14.14 10.60 7.02
C GLU A 66 -14.47 12.10 7.17
N GLN A 67 -13.60 12.86 7.85
CA GLN A 67 -13.76 14.30 8.09
C GLN A 67 -13.42 15.20 6.89
N GLU A 68 -12.27 15.02 6.24
CA GLU A 68 -11.77 15.96 5.23
C GLU A 68 -12.44 15.81 3.86
N ILE A 69 -13.11 14.68 3.62
CA ILE A 69 -13.45 14.26 2.25
C ILE A 69 -14.85 14.70 1.84
N SER A 70 -15.27 15.88 2.30
CA SER A 70 -16.57 16.47 1.97
C SER A 70 -16.79 16.73 0.46
N GLY A 71 -15.74 16.62 -0.37
CA GLY A 71 -15.78 16.82 -1.82
C GLY A 71 -15.57 15.58 -2.71
N LEU A 72 -15.29 14.39 -2.17
CA LEU A 72 -15.26 13.18 -3.01
C LEU A 72 -16.64 12.57 -3.11
N LYS A 73 -16.85 11.91 -4.24
CA LYS A 73 -18.01 11.07 -4.50
C LYS A 73 -18.10 9.95 -3.45
N ASP A 74 -19.30 9.73 -2.90
CA ASP A 74 -19.58 8.73 -1.85
C ASP A 74 -19.07 7.33 -2.21
N ASP A 75 -19.16 6.93 -3.47
CA ASP A 75 -18.65 5.65 -3.98
C ASP A 75 -17.14 5.45 -3.73
N VAL A 76 -16.36 6.52 -3.79
CA VAL A 76 -14.90 6.48 -3.58
C VAL A 76 -14.61 6.45 -2.09
N ARG A 77 -15.34 7.25 -1.31
CA ARG A 77 -15.25 7.26 0.14
C ARG A 77 -15.50 5.86 0.70
N GLU A 78 -16.61 5.25 0.31
CA GLU A 78 -17.02 3.93 0.81
C GLU A 78 -16.01 2.83 0.42
N ARG A 79 -15.49 2.85 -0.81
CA ARG A 79 -14.45 1.90 -1.24
C ARG A 79 -13.17 2.03 -0.44
N VAL A 80 -12.75 3.26 -0.12
CA VAL A 80 -11.54 3.49 0.68
C VAL A 80 -11.77 3.04 2.13
N LEU A 81 -12.92 3.36 2.72
CA LEU A 81 -13.27 2.89 4.07
C LEU A 81 -13.33 1.36 4.16
N GLN A 82 -13.90 0.69 3.15
CA GLN A 82 -13.90 -0.77 3.08
C GLN A 82 -12.49 -1.34 2.99
N LEU A 83 -11.60 -0.72 2.20
CA LEU A 83 -10.21 -1.12 2.09
C LEU A 83 -9.49 -0.99 3.44
N ILE A 84 -9.64 0.16 4.11
CA ILE A 84 -9.01 0.44 5.42
C ILE A 84 -9.47 -0.59 6.45
N ASN A 85 -10.78 -0.87 6.53
CA ASN A 85 -11.33 -1.86 7.47
C ASN A 85 -10.82 -3.28 7.16
N ALA A 86 -10.74 -3.67 5.87
CA ALA A 86 -10.22 -4.97 5.46
C ALA A 86 -8.72 -5.11 5.77
N THR A 87 -7.93 -4.06 5.57
CA THR A 87 -6.50 -4.02 5.92
C THR A 87 -6.30 -4.08 7.42
N LYS A 88 -7.13 -3.38 8.22
CA LYS A 88 -7.10 -3.46 9.69
C LYS A 88 -7.38 -4.89 10.19
N ALA A 89 -8.42 -5.53 9.66
CA ALA A 89 -8.77 -6.91 10.03
C ALA A 89 -7.64 -7.92 9.69
N SER A 90 -7.01 -7.74 8.53
CA SER A 90 -5.85 -8.55 8.12
C SER A 90 -4.61 -8.26 8.96
N GLY A 91 -4.35 -6.99 9.28
CA GLY A 91 -3.24 -6.57 10.15
C GLY A 91 -3.34 -7.15 11.56
N ASN A 92 -4.53 -7.19 12.14
CA ASN A 92 -4.73 -7.70 13.51
C ASN A 92 -4.46 -9.21 13.61
N SER A 93 -4.86 -10.00 12.61
CA SER A 93 -4.59 -11.45 12.57
C SER A 93 -3.12 -11.79 12.26
N ILE A 94 -2.40 -10.91 11.56
CA ILE A 94 -0.94 -11.02 11.36
C ILE A 94 -0.20 -10.64 12.64
N LYS A 95 -0.65 -9.60 13.37
CA LYS A 95 -0.10 -9.20 14.68
C LYS A 95 -0.27 -10.32 15.71
N GLU A 96 -1.44 -10.97 15.72
CA GLU A 96 -1.75 -12.09 16.60
C GLU A 96 -0.85 -13.31 16.30
N GLN A 97 -0.72 -13.69 15.02
CA GLN A 97 0.18 -14.77 14.59
C GLN A 97 1.67 -14.47 14.82
N ALA A 98 2.10 -13.21 14.67
CA ALA A 98 3.47 -12.78 14.94
C ALA A 98 3.80 -12.68 16.43
N SER A 99 2.79 -12.59 17.31
CA SER A 99 2.98 -12.61 18.77
C SER A 99 3.09 -14.03 19.34
N THR A 100 2.67 -15.05 18.57
CA THR A 100 2.72 -16.47 18.94
C THR A 100 3.95 -17.23 18.40
N LEU A 101 4.81 -16.59 17.60
CA LEU A 101 6.08 -17.11 17.07
C LEU A 101 7.27 -16.48 17.79
#